data_AF-T0ZG67-F1
#
_entry.id   AF-T0ZG67-F1
#
_cell.length_a   1.000
_cell.length_b   1.000
_cell.length_c   1.000
_cell.angle_alpha   90.00
_cell.angle_beta   90.00
_cell.angle_gamma   90.00
#
_symmetry.space_group_name_H-M   'P 1'
#
loop_
_entity.id
_entity.type
_entity.pdbx_description
1 polymer ?
#
loop_
_entity_poly.entity_id
_entity_poly.type
_entity_poly.pdbx_seq_one_letter_code
_entity_poly.pdbx_strand_id
1 'polypeptide(L)'
;TADANRIDHLASALPSWFPAGSGKGHGVDTRARAAIWIHPREFAKFARQILRRAQNLKQAIGSRDLGAARLRARKLGQGCDSCHRRFRGNSSLWHMW
;
A
#
# COMPACT_ATOMS: atom_id res chain seq x y z
N THR A 1 2.96 -2.36 -19.22
CA THR A 1 3.82 -3.14 -18.30
C THR A 1 4.61 -2.25 -17.36
N ALA A 2 5.09 -1.08 -17.80
CA ALA A 2 5.84 -0.12 -16.98
C ALA A 2 5.18 0.20 -15.63
N ASP A 3 3.87 0.48 -15.58
CA ASP A 3 3.18 0.81 -14.33
C ASP A 3 3.16 -0.35 -13.33
N ALA A 4 2.93 -1.59 -13.82
CA ALA A 4 2.92 -2.76 -12.96
C ALA A 4 4.31 -3.05 -12.37
N ASN A 5 5.38 -2.81 -13.14
CA ASN A 5 6.74 -2.89 -12.64
C ASN A 5 7.03 -1.84 -11.57
N ARG A 6 6.54 -0.60 -11.77
CA ARG A 6 6.70 0.47 -10.79
C ARG A 6 5.96 0.15 -9.49
N ILE A 7 4.74 -0.36 -9.58
CA ILE A 7 3.96 -0.78 -8.40
C ILE A 7 4.67 -1.90 -7.64
N ASP A 8 5.18 -2.92 -8.34
CA ASP A 8 5.95 -4.03 -7.75
C ASP A 8 7.17 -3.53 -6.98
N HIS A 9 7.95 -2.64 -7.59
CA HIS A 9 9.13 -2.02 -6.98
C HIS A 9 8.80 -1.16 -5.76
N LEU A 10 7.75 -0.35 -5.83
CA LEU A 10 7.32 0.47 -4.68
C LEU A 10 6.75 -0.40 -3.55
N ALA A 11 6.02 -1.47 -3.89
CA ALA A 11 5.45 -2.37 -2.89
C ALA A 11 6.52 -3.16 -2.13
N SER A 12 7.67 -3.45 -2.74
CA SER A 12 8.79 -4.11 -2.04
C SER A 12 9.49 -3.16 -1.06
N ALA A 13 9.55 -1.86 -1.38
CA ALA A 13 10.16 -0.84 -0.53
C ALA A 13 9.23 -0.34 0.59
N LEU A 14 7.90 -0.40 0.41
CA LEU A 14 6.88 0.13 1.34
C LEU A 14 7.16 -0.08 2.85
N PRO A 15 7.50 -1.29 3.36
CA PRO A 15 7.67 -1.47 4.80
C PRO A 15 8.86 -0.71 5.39
N SER A 16 9.86 -0.30 4.59
CA SER A 16 11.03 0.44 5.09
C SER A 16 10.79 1.94 5.25
N TRP A 17 9.68 2.47 4.72
CA TRP A 17 9.37 3.91 4.74
C TRP A 17 8.85 4.42 6.08
N PHE A 18 8.70 3.56 7.08
CA PHE A 18 8.14 3.90 8.39
C PHE A 18 9.16 3.64 9.53
N PRO A 19 10.33 4.33 9.53
CA PRO A 19 11.31 4.18 10.59
C PRO A 19 10.73 4.62 11.94
N ALA A 20 11.32 4.15 13.05
CA ALA A 20 10.95 4.59 14.39
C ALA A 20 11.11 6.12 14.50
N GLY A 21 10.17 6.79 15.16
CA GLY A 21 10.20 8.25 15.32
C GLY A 21 9.81 9.07 14.08
N SER A 22 9.18 8.46 13.07
CA SER A 22 8.63 9.18 11.89
C SER A 22 7.11 9.41 11.95
N GLY A 23 6.50 9.17 13.12
CA GLY A 23 5.07 9.37 13.35
C GLY A 23 4.66 10.82 13.54
N LYS A 24 3.36 11.04 13.72
CA LYS A 24 2.84 12.35 14.13
C LYS A 24 3.54 12.83 15.40
N GLY A 25 3.91 14.11 15.45
CA GLY A 25 4.62 14.72 16.57
C GLY A 25 6.14 14.77 16.41
N HIS A 26 6.70 14.20 15.33
CA HIS A 26 8.15 14.21 15.07
C HIS A 26 8.57 15.21 13.96
N GLY A 27 7.86 16.33 13.81
CA GLY A 27 8.23 17.41 12.88
C GLY A 27 7.93 17.13 11.40
N VAL A 28 7.29 16.01 11.06
CA VAL A 28 6.88 15.67 9.70
C VAL A 28 5.35 15.59 9.63
N ASP A 29 4.73 16.29 8.67
CA ASP A 29 3.30 16.11 8.42
C ASP A 29 3.06 14.72 7.84
N THR A 30 2.18 13.96 8.48
CA THR A 30 1.93 12.58 8.11
C THR A 30 0.49 12.16 8.36
N ARG A 31 -0.05 11.43 7.38
CA ARG A 31 -1.31 10.68 7.53
C ARG A 31 -1.08 9.27 8.05
N ALA A 32 0.15 8.86 8.35
CA ALA A 32 0.42 7.59 9.02
C ALA A 32 -0.21 7.61 10.41
N ARG A 33 -1.06 6.61 10.71
CA ARG A 33 -1.61 6.42 12.06
C ARG A 33 -0.54 5.81 12.96
N ALA A 34 -0.58 6.15 14.25
CA ALA A 34 0.29 5.55 15.28
C ALA A 34 0.25 4.00 15.28
N ALA A 35 -0.87 3.42 14.82
CA ALA A 35 -1.07 1.98 14.66
C ALA A 35 0.03 1.28 13.84
N ILE A 36 0.75 1.97 12.94
CA ILE A 36 1.88 1.38 12.21
C ILE A 36 2.99 0.93 13.19
N TRP A 37 3.31 1.78 14.18
CA TRP A 37 4.35 1.51 15.16
C TRP A 37 3.85 0.70 16.37
N ILE A 38 2.56 0.79 16.70
CA ILE A 38 1.94 -0.03 17.77
C ILE A 38 1.74 -1.48 17.30
N HIS A 39 1.42 -1.69 16.01
CA HIS A 39 1.15 -3.02 15.44
C HIS A 39 2.06 -3.34 14.24
N PRO A 40 3.38 -3.35 14.40
CA PRO A 40 4.33 -3.45 13.28
C PRO A 40 4.22 -4.80 12.55
N ARG A 41 3.91 -5.89 13.27
CA ARG A 41 3.68 -7.22 12.67
C ARG A 41 2.43 -7.25 11.79
N GLU A 42 1.37 -6.57 12.22
CA GLU A 42 0.13 -6.44 11.45
C GLU A 42 0.39 -5.60 10.19
N PHE A 43 1.02 -4.43 10.34
CA PHE A 43 1.40 -3.58 9.22
C PHE A 43 2.25 -4.34 8.18
N ALA A 44 3.28 -5.06 8.63
CA ALA A 44 4.11 -5.87 7.75
C ALA A 44 3.32 -6.98 7.02
N LYS A 45 2.28 -7.55 7.64
CA LYS A 45 1.38 -8.52 6.99
C LYS A 45 0.60 -7.89 5.83
N PHE A 46 0.07 -6.68 6.02
CA PHE A 46 -0.62 -5.93 4.95
C PHE A 46 0.35 -5.52 3.85
N ALA A 47 1.55 -5.03 4.18
CA ALA A 47 2.61 -4.69 3.21
C ALA A 47 2.97 -5.90 2.33
N ARG A 48 3.24 -7.06 2.94
CA ARG A 48 3.51 -8.31 2.20
C ARG A 48 2.33 -8.74 1.32
N GLN A 49 1.09 -8.49 1.75
CA GLN A 49 -0.08 -8.79 0.93
C GLN A 49 -0.14 -7.89 -0.32
N ILE A 50 0.16 -6.60 -0.19
CA ILE A 50 0.22 -5.66 -1.32
C ILE A 50 1.31 -6.10 -2.31
N LEU A 51 2.51 -6.41 -1.83
CA LEU A 51 3.61 -6.91 -2.68
C LEU A 51 3.19 -8.15 -3.48
N ARG A 52 2.61 -9.16 -2.84
CA ARG A 52 2.12 -10.35 -3.55
C ARG A 52 1.07 -10.00 -4.60
N ARG A 53 0.16 -9.06 -4.32
CA ARG A 53 -0.89 -8.65 -5.28
C ARG A 53 -0.29 -7.86 -6.45
N ALA A 54 0.73 -7.04 -6.22
CA ALA A 54 1.46 -6.33 -7.26
C ALA A 54 2.18 -7.30 -8.22
N GLN A 55 2.89 -8.28 -7.67
CA GLN A 55 3.56 -9.34 -8.44
C GLN A 55 2.57 -10.13 -9.31
N ASN A 56 1.42 -10.50 -8.75
CA ASN A 56 0.36 -11.17 -9.51
C ASN A 56 -0.19 -10.31 -10.66
N LEU A 57 -0.35 -9.01 -10.46
CA LEU A 57 -0.79 -8.09 -11.52
C LEU A 57 0.27 -7.99 -12.63
N LYS A 58 1.54 -7.83 -12.25
CA LYS A 58 2.68 -7.81 -13.19
C LYS A 58 2.72 -9.08 -14.03
N GLN A 59 2.56 -10.25 -13.42
CA GLN A 59 2.51 -11.53 -14.12
C GLN A 59 1.33 -11.61 -15.11
N ALA A 60 0.11 -11.23 -14.69
CA ALA A 60 -1.07 -11.28 -15.55
C ALA A 60 -0.99 -10.32 -16.75
N ILE A 61 -0.39 -9.15 -16.56
CA ILE A 61 -0.12 -8.22 -17.67
C ILE A 61 0.95 -8.81 -18.61
N GLY A 62 1.99 -9.44 -18.05
CA GLY A 62 3.05 -10.09 -18.83
C GLY A 62 2.52 -11.24 -19.71
N SER A 63 1.52 -11.99 -19.25
CA SER A 63 0.86 -13.04 -20.02
C SER A 63 -0.17 -12.53 -21.03
N ARG A 64 -0.38 -11.21 -21.13
CA ARG A 64 -1.38 -10.56 -22.01
C ARG A 64 -2.83 -11.04 -21.80
N ASP A 65 -3.13 -11.60 -20.63
CA ASP A 65 -4.50 -12.00 -20.27
C ASP A 65 -5.23 -10.81 -19.64
N LEU A 66 -6.07 -10.15 -20.45
CA LEU A 66 -6.84 -8.98 -20.01
C LEU A 66 -7.85 -9.30 -18.91
N GLY A 67 -8.42 -10.52 -18.90
CA GLY A 67 -9.36 -10.97 -17.88
C GLY A 67 -8.66 -11.11 -16.53
N ALA A 68 -7.53 -11.82 -16.52
CA ALA A 68 -6.69 -11.95 -15.35
C ALA A 68 -6.14 -10.59 -14.90
N ALA A 69 -5.66 -9.74 -15.80
CA ALA A 69 -5.13 -8.42 -15.46
C ALA A 69 -6.18 -7.56 -14.73
N ARG A 70 -7.42 -7.50 -15.24
CA ARG A 70 -8.53 -6.79 -14.58
C ARG A 70 -8.85 -7.35 -13.19
N LEU A 71 -8.90 -8.68 -13.06
CA LEU A 71 -9.11 -9.32 -11.76
C LEU A 71 -7.99 -9.01 -10.77
N ARG A 72 -6.73 -9.09 -11.20
CA ARG A 72 -5.56 -8.81 -10.35
C ARG A 72 -5.47 -7.33 -9.99
N ALA A 73 -5.86 -6.42 -10.87
CA ALA A 73 -5.93 -4.99 -10.59
C ALA A 73 -6.95 -4.69 -9.48
N ARG A 74 -8.17 -5.25 -9.56
CA ARG A 74 -9.17 -5.13 -8.49
C ARG A 74 -8.66 -5.69 -7.16
N LYS A 75 -8.03 -6.86 -7.19
CA LYS A 75 -7.41 -7.46 -6.00
C LYS A 75 -6.34 -6.54 -5.42
N LEU A 76 -5.46 -5.97 -6.23
CA LEU A 76 -4.46 -5.01 -5.76
C LEU A 76 -5.11 -3.80 -5.07
N GLY A 77 -6.13 -3.20 -5.70
CA GLY A 77 -6.89 -2.08 -5.13
C GLY A 77 -7.47 -2.37 -3.75
N GLN A 78 -8.07 -3.55 -3.56
CA GLN A 78 -8.55 -4.01 -2.24
C GLN A 78 -7.41 -4.10 -1.20
N GLY A 79 -6.20 -4.47 -1.63
CA GLY A 79 -5.01 -4.47 -0.78
C GLY A 79 -4.64 -3.06 -0.31
N CYS A 80 -4.63 -2.09 -1.23
CA CYS A 80 -4.40 -0.68 -0.91
C CYS A 80 -5.42 -0.15 0.11
N ASP A 81 -6.70 -0.38 -0.18
CA ASP A 81 -7.83 0.07 0.63
C ASP A 81 -7.85 -0.54 2.04
N SER A 82 -7.62 -1.85 2.16
CA SER A 82 -7.56 -2.53 3.46
C SER A 82 -6.41 -2.03 4.35
N CYS A 83 -5.24 -1.76 3.78
CA CYS A 83 -4.12 -1.16 4.51
C CYS A 83 -4.43 0.29 4.92
N HIS A 84 -4.97 1.10 4.00
CA HIS A 84 -5.29 2.50 4.27
C HIS A 84 -6.36 2.66 5.36
N ARG A 85 -7.41 1.83 5.39
CA ARG A 85 -8.42 1.88 6.47
C ARG A 85 -7.80 1.71 7.85
N ARG A 86 -6.81 0.81 7.98
CA ARG A 86 -6.19 0.46 9.25
C ARG A 86 -5.09 1.44 9.65
N PHE A 87 -4.29 1.90 8.69
CA PHE A 87 -3.00 2.56 8.96
C PHE A 87 -2.88 3.99 8.43
N ARG A 88 -3.85 4.49 7.65
CA ARG A 88 -3.86 5.87 7.13
C ARG A 88 -5.01 6.68 7.74
N GLY A 89 -4.72 7.87 8.22
CA GLY A 89 -5.71 8.85 8.65
C GLY A 89 -6.49 9.39 7.45
N ASN A 90 -7.75 9.73 7.66
CA ASN A 90 -8.49 10.53 6.70
C ASN A 90 -7.85 11.92 6.62
N SER A 91 -7.82 12.50 5.42
CA SER A 91 -7.40 13.87 5.23
C SER A 91 -8.47 14.81 5.77
N SER A 92 -8.11 15.68 6.72
CA SER A 92 -8.98 16.78 7.20
C SER A 92 -9.38 17.74 6.08
N LEU A 93 -8.56 17.83 5.02
CA LEU A 93 -8.81 18.63 3.82
C LEU A 93 -10.04 18.21 2.99
N TRP A 94 -10.73 17.11 3.30
CA TRP A 94 -11.97 16.70 2.59
C TRP A 94 -13.25 17.13 3.31
N HIS A 95 -13.17 17.67 4.54
CA HIS A 95 -14.33 18.15 5.29
C HIS A 95 -14.44 19.68 5.27
N MET A 96 -13.61 20.34 4.47
CA MET A 96 -13.52 21.80 4.36
C MET A 96 -13.73 22.28 2.91
N TRP A 97 -14.31 21.42 2.06
CA TRP A 97 -14.81 21.69 0.72
C TRP A 97 -16.14 20.95 0.54
#